data_AF-A0A147IX65-F1
#
_entry.id   AF-A0A147IX65-F1
#
_cell.length_a   1.000
_cell.length_b   1.000
_cell.length_c   1.000
_cell.angle_alpha   90.00
_cell.angle_beta   90.00
_cell.angle_gamma   90.00
#
_symmetry.space_group_name_H-M   'P 1'
#
loop_
_entity.id
_entity.type
_entity.pdbx_description
1 polymer ?
#
loop_
_entity_poly.entity_id
_entity_poly.type
_entity_poly.pdbx_seq_one_letter_code
_entity_poly.pdbx_strand_id
1 'polypeptide(L)'
;MTVPTLEELRRRMEAAAERLDFEEARALRDRINLLRGGAEDVAVDTSGLTRQKPGAMGLGTSQSRPEPPEGWVPPKKPDPMTKGRGRRQG
;
A
#
# COMPACT_ATOMS: atom_id res chain seq x y z
N MET A 1 -19.59 7.45 -34.45
CA MET A 1 -18.21 6.91 -34.49
C MET A 1 -18.18 5.68 -33.60
N THR A 2 -17.95 4.50 -34.15
CA THR A 2 -17.96 3.23 -33.40
C THR A 2 -16.68 3.12 -32.60
N VAL A 3 -16.78 2.94 -31.29
CA VAL A 3 -15.61 2.69 -30.43
C VAL A 3 -15.01 1.33 -30.80
N PRO A 4 -13.70 1.24 -31.09
CA PRO A 4 -13.07 -0.04 -31.39
C PRO A 4 -13.12 -0.96 -30.16
N THR A 5 -13.33 -2.25 -30.39
CA THR A 5 -13.37 -3.25 -29.31
C THR A 5 -11.99 -3.45 -28.69
N LEU A 6 -11.94 -4.08 -27.51
CA LEU A 6 -10.67 -4.37 -26.83
C LEU A 6 -9.75 -5.27 -27.66
N GLU A 7 -10.32 -6.24 -28.38
CA GLU A 7 -9.56 -7.13 -29.28
C GLU A 7 -9.01 -6.39 -30.49
N GLU A 8 -9.79 -5.45 -31.04
CA GLU A 8 -9.36 -4.59 -32.14
C GLU A 8 -8.14 -3.75 -31.73
N LEU A 9 -8.15 -3.19 -30.52
CA LEU A 9 -7.02 -2.41 -29.99
C LEU A 9 -5.79 -3.28 -29.72
N ARG A 10 -5.97 -4.50 -29.22
CA ARG A 10 -4.86 -5.45 -28.99
C ARG A 10 -4.18 -5.83 -30.31
N ARG A 11 -4.97 -6.16 -31.34
CA ARG A 11 -4.42 -6.51 -32.66
C ARG A 11 -3.64 -5.35 -33.28
N ARG A 12 -4.13 -4.13 -33.15
CA ARG A 12 -3.42 -2.93 -33.64
C ARG A 12 -2.12 -2.67 -32.87
N MET A 13 -2.12 -2.90 -31.56
CA MET A 13 -0.93 -2.75 -30.72
C MET A 13 0.16 -3.75 -31.11
N GLU A 14 -0.21 -5.01 -31.34
CA GLU A 14 0.71 -6.06 -31.81
C GLU A 14 1.28 -5.72 -33.20
N ALA A 15 0.44 -5.28 -34.13
CA ALA A 15 0.88 -4.86 -35.46
C ALA A 15 1.81 -3.62 -35.42
N ALA A 16 1.62 -2.69 -34.47
CA ALA A 16 2.53 -1.56 -34.27
C ALA A 16 3.89 -2.05 -33.72
N ALA A 17 3.88 -2.97 -32.76
CA ALA A 17 5.09 -3.57 -32.20
C ALA A 17 5.91 -4.35 -33.26
N GLU A 18 5.25 -5.08 -34.16
CA GLU A 18 5.91 -5.78 -35.27
C GLU A 18 6.62 -4.83 -36.24
N ARG A 19 6.08 -3.62 -36.42
CA ARG A 19 6.72 -2.55 -37.21
C ARG A 19 7.75 -1.73 -36.43
N LEU A 20 8.04 -2.11 -35.18
CA LEU A 20 8.91 -1.38 -34.23
C LEU A 20 8.40 0.04 -33.91
N ASP A 21 7.11 0.31 -34.09
CA ASP A 21 6.47 1.56 -33.69
C ASP A 21 5.99 1.47 -32.23
N PHE A 22 6.93 1.66 -31.32
CA PHE A 22 6.67 1.54 -29.89
C PHE A 22 5.87 2.71 -29.31
N GLU A 23 5.89 3.88 -29.95
CA GLU A 23 5.08 5.02 -29.53
C GLU A 23 3.59 4.75 -29.80
N GLU A 24 3.26 4.23 -30.99
CA GLU A 24 1.90 3.80 -31.31
C GLU A 24 1.45 2.64 -30.40
N ALA A 25 2.31 1.63 -30.21
CA ALA A 25 2.02 0.51 -29.33
C ALA A 25 1.76 0.95 -27.87
N ARG A 26 2.53 1.93 -27.37
CA ARG A 26 2.33 2.53 -26.04
C ARG A 26 0.98 3.23 -25.94
N ALA A 27 0.64 4.09 -26.91
CA ALA A 27 -0.64 4.81 -26.89
C ALA A 27 -1.84 3.86 -26.89
N LEU A 28 -1.77 2.78 -27.67
CA LEU A 28 -2.79 1.74 -27.72
C LEU A 28 -2.89 0.96 -26.39
N ARG A 29 -1.75 0.64 -25.76
CA ARG A 29 -1.72 0.02 -24.43
C ARG A 29 -2.38 0.89 -23.37
N ASP A 30 -2.07 2.19 -23.35
CA ASP A 30 -2.67 3.13 -22.41
C ASP A 30 -4.19 3.20 -22.61
N ARG A 31 -4.65 3.21 -23.87
CA ARG A 31 -6.08 3.15 -24.19
C ARG A 31 -6.75 1.85 -23.72
N ILE A 32 -6.08 0.71 -23.89
CA ILE A 32 -6.54 -0.60 -23.38
C ILE A 32 -6.66 -0.58 -21.86
N ASN A 33 -5.68 0.00 -21.16
CA ASN A 33 -5.70 0.10 -19.70
C ASN A 33 -6.82 1.00 -19.20
N LEU A 34 -7.10 2.12 -19.86
CA LEU A 34 -8.25 2.97 -19.54
C LEU A 34 -9.57 2.21 -19.69
N LEU A 35 -9.74 1.45 -20.77
CA LEU A 35 -10.95 0.66 -20.99
C LEU A 35 -11.08 -0.51 -20.00
N ARG A 36 -9.97 -1.14 -19.59
CA ARG A 36 -9.96 -2.27 -18.65
C ARG A 36 -10.09 -1.83 -17.19
N GLY A 37 -9.47 -0.71 -16.83
CA GLY A 37 -9.46 -0.16 -15.48
C GLY A 37 -10.77 0.55 -15.10
N GLY A 38 -11.78 0.50 -15.96
CA GLY A 38 -13.02 1.23 -15.77
C GLY A 38 -12.80 2.73 -15.86
N ALA A 39 -12.61 3.26 -17.07
CA ALA A 39 -12.72 4.70 -17.34
C ALA A 39 -14.18 5.19 -17.26
N GLU A 40 -14.91 4.74 -16.24
CA GLU A 40 -15.95 5.55 -15.64
C GLU A 40 -15.35 6.12 -14.36
N ASP A 41 -15.71 7.34 -13.99
CA ASP A 41 -15.53 7.86 -12.64
C ASP A 41 -16.34 6.99 -11.66
N VAL A 42 -15.93 5.74 -11.44
CA VAL A 42 -16.50 4.88 -10.43
C VAL A 42 -16.08 5.53 -9.13
N ALA A 43 -17.03 6.14 -8.43
CA ALA A 43 -16.82 6.72 -7.12
C ALA A 43 -16.23 5.64 -6.21
N VAL A 44 -14.90 5.64 -6.07
CA VAL A 44 -14.20 4.73 -5.18
C VAL A 44 -14.59 5.15 -3.78
N ASP A 45 -15.22 4.24 -3.03
CA ASP A 45 -15.51 4.49 -1.63
C ASP A 45 -14.18 4.60 -0.87
N THR A 46 -13.80 5.84 -0.55
CA THR A 46 -12.60 6.17 0.19
C THR A 46 -12.88 6.38 1.68
N SER A 47 -14.10 6.10 2.16
CA SER A 47 -14.52 6.36 3.53
C SER A 47 -13.67 5.65 4.59
N GLY A 48 -12.98 4.56 4.23
CA GLY A 48 -12.03 3.85 5.09
C GLY A 48 -10.55 4.24 4.93
N LEU A 49 -10.20 5.11 3.97
CA LEU A 49 -8.81 5.48 3.69
C LEU A 49 -8.40 6.68 4.54
N THR A 50 -7.78 6.40 5.69
CA THR A 50 -7.15 7.45 6.50
C THR A 50 -5.74 7.76 6.00
N ARG A 51 -5.38 9.04 5.92
CA ARG A 51 -4.01 9.45 5.59
C ARG A 51 -3.02 8.89 6.60
N GLN A 52 -2.00 8.18 6.12
CA GLN A 52 -0.91 7.70 6.96
C GLN A 52 -0.17 8.88 7.59
N LYS A 53 0.10 8.80 8.89
CA LYS A 53 0.82 9.84 9.65
C LYS A 53 2.30 9.46 9.77
N PRO A 54 3.24 10.38 9.50
CA PRO A 54 4.66 10.17 9.80
C PRO A 54 4.84 9.75 11.27
N GLY A 55 5.58 8.67 11.54
CA GLY A 55 5.75 8.08 12.87
C GLY A 55 4.78 6.93 13.21
N ALA A 56 3.72 6.72 12.42
CA ALA A 56 2.85 5.54 12.50
C ALA A 56 3.24 4.43 11.50
N MET A 57 4.39 4.57 10.83
CA MET A 57 4.97 3.57 9.93
C MET A 57 6.34 3.16 10.44
N GLY A 58 6.47 1.92 10.93
CA GLY A 58 7.75 1.37 11.38
C GLY A 58 7.60 0.16 12.29
N LEU A 59 8.62 -0.70 12.32
CA LEU A 59 8.77 -1.79 13.27
C LEU A 59 8.66 -1.20 14.71
N GLY A 60 7.60 -1.56 15.45
CA GLY A 60 7.30 -0.99 16.78
C GLY A 60 6.05 -0.11 16.87
N THR A 61 5.35 0.17 15.76
CA THR A 61 4.07 0.91 15.77
C THR A 61 2.88 0.03 16.19
N SER A 62 3.02 -1.29 16.09
CA SER A 62 2.10 -2.30 16.60
C SER A 62 2.52 -2.86 17.96
N GLN A 63 3.00 -2.02 18.88
CA GLN A 63 3.28 -2.46 20.24
C GLN A 63 1.95 -2.62 21.00
N SER A 64 1.47 -3.87 21.12
CA SER A 64 0.43 -4.19 22.11
C SER A 64 1.01 -3.94 23.49
N ARG A 65 0.56 -2.88 24.17
CA ARG A 65 0.84 -2.70 25.60
C ARG A 65 -0.08 -3.65 26.36
N PRO A 66 0.43 -4.66 27.08
CA PRO A 66 -0.42 -5.46 27.95
C PRO A 66 -1.03 -4.54 29.01
N GLU A 67 -2.34 -4.61 29.16
CA GLU A 67 -3.06 -3.87 30.20
C GLU A 67 -2.79 -4.57 31.55
N PRO A 68 -2.27 -3.87 32.56
CA PRO A 68 -2.06 -4.47 33.87
C PRO A 68 -3.41 -4.75 34.54
N PRO A 69 -3.51 -5.80 35.37
CA PRO A 69 -4.74 -6.10 36.09
C PRO A 69 -5.12 -4.97 37.05
N GLU A 70 -6.41 -4.88 37.38
CA GLU A 70 -6.94 -3.87 38.30
C GLU A 70 -6.22 -3.92 39.66
N GLY A 71 -5.74 -2.77 40.13
CA GLY A 71 -4.99 -2.65 41.39
C GLY A 71 -3.50 -3.01 41.32
N TRP A 72 -2.94 -3.30 40.14
CA TRP A 72 -1.51 -3.58 40.01
C TRP A 72 -0.64 -2.35 40.26
N VAL A 73 0.32 -2.48 41.18
CA VAL A 73 1.33 -1.46 41.48
C VAL A 73 2.71 -1.98 41.05
N PRO A 74 3.44 -1.26 40.17
CA PRO A 74 4.79 -1.66 39.78
C PRO A 74 5.74 -1.64 40.99
N PRO A 75 6.71 -2.58 41.07
CA PRO A 75 7.71 -2.56 42.12
C PRO A 75 8.59 -1.30 42.01
N LYS A 76 9.06 -0.80 43.16
CA LYS A 76 9.98 0.33 43.21
C LYS A 76 11.25 -0.01 42.42
N LYS A 77 11.70 0.92 41.57
CA LYS A 77 12.98 0.79 40.86
C LYS A 77 14.10 0.53 41.88
N PRO A 78 14.94 -0.48 41.68
CA PRO A 78 16.03 -0.75 42.60
C PRO A 78 17.05 0.41 42.55
N ASP A 79 17.85 0.54 43.61
CA ASP A 79 18.89 1.56 43.71
C ASP A 79 19.84 1.47 42.50
N PRO A 80 20.25 2.58 41.87
CA PRO A 80 21.15 2.57 40.72
C PRO A 80 22.50 1.85 40.96
N MET A 81 22.92 1.70 42.21
CA MET A 81 24.13 0.96 42.62
C MET A 81 23.89 -0.52 42.93
N THR A 82 22.64 -1.00 42.82
CA THR A 82 22.39 -2.44 42.85
C THR A 82 22.89 -3.06 41.55
N LYS A 83 23.60 -4.20 41.64
CA LYS A 83 24.06 -5.00 40.50
C LYS A 83 22.85 -5.68 39.82
N GLY A 84 21.92 -4.90 39.29
CA GLY A 84 20.79 -5.38 38.51
C GLY A 84 21.32 -5.96 37.21
N ARG A 85 21.31 -7.29 37.08
CA ARG A 85 21.47 -7.94 35.77
C ARG A 85 20.24 -7.55 34.95
N GLY A 86 20.35 -6.48 34.18
CA GLY A 86 19.27 -5.98 33.35
C GLY A 86 18.72 -7.10 32.47
N ARG A 87 17.41 -7.38 32.58
CA ARG A 87 16.68 -8.15 31.57
C ARG A 87 16.91 -7.43 30.24
N ARG A 88 17.72 -8.02 29.37
CA ARG A 88 17.71 -7.69 27.94
C ARG A 88 16.34 -8.10 27.42
N GLN A 89 15.41 -7.15 27.33
CA GLN A 89 14.24 -7.30 26.47
C GLN A 89 14.71 -6.92 25.06
N GLY A 90 14.70 -7.90 24.16
CA GLY A 90 14.86 -7.71 22.73
C GLY A 90 13.56 -7.27 22.07
#